data_AF-A0A9P5XP45-F1
#
_entry.id   AF-A0A9P5XP45-F1
#
_cell.length_a   1.000
_cell.length_b   1.000
_cell.length_c   1.000
_cell.angle_alpha   90.00
_cell.angle_beta   90.00
_cell.angle_gamma   90.00
#
_symmetry.space_group_name_H-M   'P 1'
#
loop_
_entity.id
_entity.type
_entity.pdbx_description
1 polymer ?
#
loop_
_entity_poly.entity_id
_entity_poly.type
_entity_poly.pdbx_seq_one_letter_code
_entity_poly.pdbx_strand_id
1 'polypeptide(L)'
;MMFISAVTTVLAFFMLSSFSHNAVPWLLVTIQTLGFMRTLWSITRKSLVNSFQSVASEGIGLFSLFPFYLILALIVATTEFRDKASPVVYMLLQTFVIGGSVIHIIYTICLVVVAMITVSAFDGDVWIRDIDSSPSPFPIPVLLGFICPGPYAWLYHRRGEQSNANETTELRRTPCLSPCACPSKPEPTLQPGDSDVGEKQGGADKSRSFPHKLVRVPDAAQQRALIVVSFDGR
;
A
#
# COMPACT_ATOMS: atom_id res chain seq x y z
N MET A 1 -2.17 -14.31 10.62
CA MET A 1 -3.40 -14.70 9.90
C MET A 1 -3.25 -16.02 9.17
N MET A 2 -2.38 -16.15 8.16
CA MET A 2 -2.24 -17.38 7.35
C MET A 2 -2.11 -18.68 8.17
N PHE A 3 -1.20 -18.71 9.16
CA PHE A 3 -1.03 -19.87 10.04
C PHE A 3 -2.28 -20.21 10.86
N ILE A 4 -2.92 -19.20 11.46
CA ILE A 4 -4.15 -19.37 12.24
C ILE A 4 -5.24 -19.97 11.34
N SER A 5 -5.45 -19.39 10.16
CA SER A 5 -6.45 -19.89 9.20
C SER A 5 -6.17 -21.33 8.78
N ALA A 6 -4.91 -21.68 8.46
CA ALA A 6 -4.54 -23.04 8.10
C ALA A 6 -4.82 -24.04 9.24
N VAL A 7 -4.40 -23.73 10.47
CA VAL A 7 -4.64 -24.57 11.65
C VAL A 7 -6.14 -24.72 11.93
N THR A 8 -6.91 -23.62 11.87
CA THR A 8 -8.37 -23.67 12.08
C THR A 8 -9.08 -24.51 11.02
N THR A 9 -8.66 -24.42 9.76
CA THR A 9 -9.23 -25.22 8.67
C THR A 9 -8.98 -26.71 8.91
N VAL A 10 -7.74 -27.10 9.26
CA VAL A 10 -7.40 -28.49 9.57
C VAL A 10 -8.19 -29.00 10.77
N LEU A 11 -8.28 -28.22 11.85
CA LEU A 11 -9.06 -28.58 13.03
C LEU A 11 -10.56 -28.71 12.73
N ALA A 12 -11.11 -27.83 11.88
CA ALA A 12 -12.51 -27.90 11.47
C ALA A 12 -12.82 -29.14 10.62
N PHE A 13 -11.91 -29.51 9.70
CA PHE A 13 -12.01 -30.76 8.94
C PHE A 13 -11.93 -31.98 9.85
N PHE A 14 -11.05 -31.98 10.84
CA PHE A 14 -10.95 -33.07 11.81
C PHE A 14 -12.23 -33.22 12.65
N MET A 15 -12.89 -32.11 12.98
CA MET A 15 -14.10 -32.08 13.82
C MET A 15 -15.42 -32.21 13.03
N LEU A 16 -15.39 -32.46 11.71
CA LEU A 16 -16.59 -32.42 10.86
C LEU A 16 -17.73 -33.33 11.37
N SER A 17 -17.39 -34.50 11.89
CA SER A 17 -18.35 -35.49 12.42
C SER A 17 -18.90 -35.16 13.81
N SER A 18 -18.30 -34.17 14.50
CA SER A 18 -18.61 -33.81 15.89
C SER A 18 -19.63 -32.68 16.02
N PHE A 19 -19.86 -31.91 14.96
CA PHE A 19 -20.84 -30.84 14.96
C PHE A 19 -22.27 -31.39 14.89
N SER A 20 -23.18 -30.78 15.66
CA SER A 20 -24.61 -31.10 15.63
C SER A 20 -25.27 -30.72 14.30
N HIS A 21 -24.83 -29.60 13.72
CA HIS A 21 -25.30 -29.07 12.44
C HIS A 21 -24.18 -29.08 11.40
N ASN A 22 -24.40 -29.79 10.30
CA ASN A 22 -23.43 -29.89 9.20
C ASN A 22 -23.07 -28.53 8.58
N ALA A 23 -23.94 -27.51 8.67
CA ALA A 23 -23.68 -26.18 8.11
C ALA A 23 -22.53 -25.43 8.83
N VAL A 24 -22.34 -25.65 10.13
CA VAL A 24 -21.34 -24.94 10.94
C VAL A 24 -19.90 -25.21 10.49
N PRO A 25 -19.43 -26.47 10.35
CA PRO A 25 -18.06 -26.73 9.91
C PRO A 25 -17.83 -26.23 8.48
N TRP A 26 -18.82 -26.32 7.58
CA TRP A 26 -18.70 -25.78 6.23
C TRP A 26 -18.54 -24.27 6.22
N LEU A 27 -19.37 -23.55 6.99
CA LEU A 27 -19.25 -22.10 7.14
C LEU A 27 -17.87 -21.71 7.67
N LEU A 28 -17.37 -22.43 8.68
CA LEU A 28 -16.05 -22.22 9.27
C LEU A 28 -14.94 -22.42 8.23
N VAL A 29 -14.95 -23.55 7.53
CA VAL A 29 -13.97 -23.87 6.47
C VAL A 29 -14.01 -22.83 5.35
N THR A 30 -15.19 -22.42 4.88
CA THR A 30 -15.33 -21.42 3.81
C THR A 30 -14.73 -20.08 4.22
N ILE A 31 -15.08 -19.55 5.40
CA ILE A 31 -14.58 -18.26 5.87
C ILE A 31 -13.05 -18.30 6.07
N GLN A 32 -12.53 -19.36 6.69
CA GLN A 32 -11.08 -19.49 6.90
C GLN A 32 -10.31 -19.67 5.59
N THR A 33 -10.89 -20.38 4.62
CA THR A 33 -10.29 -20.54 3.28
C THR A 33 -10.27 -19.21 2.53
N LEU A 34 -11.34 -18.41 2.59
CA LEU A 34 -11.36 -17.06 2.02
C LEU A 34 -10.31 -16.15 2.68
N GLY A 35 -10.19 -16.20 4.01
CA GLY A 35 -9.16 -15.49 4.74
C GLY A 35 -7.74 -15.91 4.33
N PHE A 36 -7.50 -17.21 4.22
CA PHE A 36 -6.24 -17.77 3.74
C PHE A 36 -5.93 -17.32 2.31
N MET A 37 -6.86 -17.48 1.37
CA MET A 37 -6.72 -17.07 -0.03
C MET A 37 -6.42 -15.57 -0.14
N ARG A 38 -7.08 -14.72 0.65
CA ARG A 38 -6.78 -13.29 0.72
C ARG A 38 -5.34 -13.03 1.18
N THR A 39 -4.90 -13.68 2.24
CA THR A 39 -3.52 -13.51 2.74
C THR A 39 -2.48 -14.03 1.75
N LEU A 40 -2.76 -15.15 1.10
CA LEU A 40 -1.90 -15.73 0.08
C LEU A 40 -1.81 -14.78 -1.12
N TRP A 41 -2.94 -14.27 -1.60
CA TRP A 41 -3.01 -13.27 -2.67
C TRP A 41 -2.20 -12.02 -2.33
N SER A 42 -2.32 -11.51 -1.10
CA SER A 42 -1.53 -10.36 -0.63
C SER A 42 -0.01 -10.61 -0.72
N ILE A 43 0.45 -11.81 -0.30
CA ILE A 43 1.87 -12.17 -0.35
C ILE A 43 2.35 -12.40 -1.79
N THR A 44 1.58 -13.14 -2.59
CA THR A 44 2.00 -13.56 -3.93
C THR A 44 1.84 -12.46 -4.97
N ARG A 45 0.92 -11.50 -4.79
CA ARG A 45 0.67 -10.41 -5.75
C ARG A 45 1.92 -9.63 -6.11
N LYS A 46 2.77 -9.31 -5.13
CA LYS A 46 4.04 -8.61 -5.38
C LYS A 46 4.94 -9.40 -6.31
N SER A 47 5.03 -10.71 -6.09
CA SER A 47 5.89 -11.60 -6.89
C SER A 47 5.33 -11.94 -8.26
N LEU A 48 3.99 -12.03 -8.39
CA LEU A 48 3.33 -12.48 -9.62
C LEU A 48 3.01 -11.33 -10.57
N VAL A 49 2.60 -10.17 -10.05
CA VAL A 49 2.02 -9.08 -10.85
C VAL A 49 2.95 -7.88 -10.92
N ASN A 50 4.08 -7.86 -10.19
CA ASN A 50 4.97 -6.70 -10.05
C ASN A 50 4.23 -5.39 -9.70
N SER A 51 3.05 -5.52 -9.08
CA SER A 51 2.17 -4.41 -8.73
C SER A 51 2.13 -4.28 -7.21
N PHE A 52 2.20 -3.04 -6.73
CA PHE A 52 2.06 -2.76 -5.31
C PHE A 52 0.63 -3.07 -4.85
N GLN A 53 0.50 -3.60 -3.63
CA GLN A 53 -0.79 -3.79 -3.01
C GLN A 53 -1.35 -2.44 -2.58
N SER A 54 -2.49 -2.05 -3.18
CA SER A 54 -3.23 -0.86 -2.79
C SER A 54 -3.85 -1.06 -1.41
N VAL A 55 -3.74 -0.04 -0.56
CA VAL A 55 -4.36 0.03 0.77
C VAL A 55 -5.88 -0.11 0.67
N ALA A 56 -6.50 0.47 -0.37
CA ALA A 56 -7.93 0.34 -0.61
C ALA A 56 -8.31 -1.14 -0.84
N SER A 57 -7.56 -1.86 -1.67
CA SER A 57 -7.83 -3.29 -1.92
C SER A 57 -7.71 -4.15 -0.67
N GLU A 58 -6.75 -3.83 0.20
CA GLU A 58 -6.61 -4.51 1.49
C GLU A 58 -7.73 -4.16 2.46
N GLY A 59 -8.09 -2.88 2.57
CA GLY A 59 -9.17 -2.39 3.41
C GLY A 59 -10.52 -2.99 3.04
N ILE A 60 -10.87 -2.99 1.74
CA ILE A 60 -12.09 -3.62 1.23
C ILE A 60 -12.10 -5.12 1.57
N GLY A 61 -10.99 -5.81 1.38
CA GLY A 61 -10.87 -7.24 1.70
C GLY A 61 -11.03 -7.55 3.19
N LEU A 62 -10.50 -6.71 4.09
CA LEU A 62 -10.65 -6.89 5.53
C LEU A 62 -12.07 -6.55 6.01
N PHE A 63 -12.61 -5.43 5.53
CA PHE A 63 -13.93 -4.94 5.90
C PHE A 63 -15.04 -5.88 5.42
N SER A 64 -14.92 -6.41 4.19
CA SER A 64 -15.84 -7.43 3.67
C SER A 64 -15.82 -8.72 4.48
N LEU A 65 -14.67 -9.16 5.00
CA LEU A 65 -14.56 -10.35 5.85
C LEU A 65 -14.94 -10.12 7.32
N PHE A 66 -14.92 -8.88 7.79
CA PHE A 66 -15.18 -8.50 9.18
C PHE A 66 -16.49 -9.10 9.78
N PRO A 67 -17.67 -8.93 9.16
CA PRO A 67 -18.90 -9.47 9.74
C PRO A 67 -18.89 -11.00 9.81
N PHE A 68 -18.20 -11.67 8.88
CA PHE A 68 -18.10 -13.12 8.86
C PHE A 68 -17.24 -13.65 10.00
N TYR A 69 -16.12 -12.98 10.33
CA TYR A 69 -15.33 -13.35 11.51
C TYR A 69 -16.09 -13.14 12.82
N LEU A 70 -16.92 -12.09 12.92
CA LEU A 70 -17.78 -11.88 14.08
C LEU A 70 -18.84 -12.99 14.22
N ILE A 71 -19.53 -13.33 13.14
CA ILE A 71 -20.52 -14.41 13.12
C ILE A 71 -19.86 -15.74 13.50
N LEU A 72 -18.67 -16.02 12.95
CA LEU A 72 -17.94 -17.25 13.22
C LEU A 72 -17.50 -17.32 14.70
N ALA A 73 -16.99 -16.23 15.27
CA ALA A 73 -16.65 -16.16 16.69
C ALA A 73 -17.89 -16.37 17.58
N LEU A 74 -19.02 -15.76 17.25
CA LEU A 74 -20.28 -15.91 17.98
C LEU A 74 -20.83 -17.33 17.90
N ILE A 75 -20.85 -17.93 16.70
CA ILE A 75 -21.28 -19.32 16.49
C ILE A 75 -20.41 -20.23 17.34
N VAL A 76 -19.08 -20.16 17.23
CA VAL A 76 -18.17 -21.06 17.95
C VAL A 76 -18.27 -20.87 19.48
N ALA A 77 -18.58 -19.66 19.95
CA ALA A 77 -18.83 -19.39 21.37
C ALA A 77 -20.17 -19.93 21.89
N THR A 78 -21.15 -20.14 21.02
CA THR A 78 -22.52 -20.57 21.38
C THR A 78 -22.85 -22.00 20.97
N THR A 79 -22.02 -22.65 20.15
CA THR A 79 -22.29 -24.02 19.70
C THR A 79 -22.07 -25.00 20.85
N GLU A 80 -23.10 -25.77 21.17
CA GLU A 80 -22.97 -26.94 22.02
C GLU A 80 -22.45 -28.13 21.19
N PHE A 81 -21.47 -28.86 21.72
CA PHE A 81 -20.85 -30.00 21.05
C PHE A 81 -21.50 -31.30 21.51
N ARG A 82 -21.59 -32.28 20.61
CA ARG A 82 -22.00 -33.63 20.97
C ARG A 82 -20.92 -34.31 21.82
N ASP A 83 -21.33 -35.10 22.81
CA ASP A 83 -20.49 -35.78 23.82
C ASP A 83 -19.33 -36.65 23.29
N LYS A 84 -19.24 -36.88 21.97
CA LYS A 84 -18.22 -37.72 21.35
C LYS A 84 -16.90 -36.99 21.06
N ALA A 85 -16.89 -35.67 21.11
CA ALA A 85 -15.71 -34.88 20.77
C ALA A 85 -14.76 -34.73 21.96
N SER A 86 -13.45 -34.77 21.72
CA SER A 86 -12.47 -34.44 22.76
C SER A 86 -12.61 -32.95 23.13
N PRO A 87 -12.84 -32.61 24.42
CA PRO A 87 -13.03 -31.23 24.86
C PRO A 87 -11.80 -30.36 24.58
N VAL A 88 -10.61 -30.95 24.56
CA VAL A 88 -9.34 -30.26 24.29
C VAL A 88 -9.29 -29.74 22.86
N VAL A 89 -9.70 -30.55 21.87
CA VAL A 89 -9.69 -30.16 20.46
C VAL A 89 -10.67 -29.03 20.20
N TYR A 90 -11.82 -29.06 20.88
CA TYR A 90 -12.78 -27.97 20.83
C TYR A 90 -12.22 -26.67 21.41
N MET A 91 -11.66 -26.71 22.62
CA MET A 91 -11.06 -25.52 23.25
C MET A 91 -9.95 -24.92 22.39
N LEU A 92 -9.15 -25.75 21.72
CA LEU A 92 -8.15 -25.30 20.74
C LEU A 92 -8.79 -24.61 19.54
N LEU A 93 -9.78 -25.25 18.90
CA LEU A 93 -10.50 -24.66 17.76
C LEU A 93 -11.11 -23.31 18.13
N GLN A 94 -11.79 -23.24 19.28
CA GLN A 94 -12.39 -22.02 19.81
C GLN A 94 -11.36 -20.93 20.06
N THR A 95 -10.23 -21.27 20.68
CA THR A 95 -9.15 -20.31 20.95
C THR A 95 -8.57 -19.74 19.66
N PHE A 96 -8.28 -20.58 18.66
CA PHE A 96 -7.74 -20.10 17.39
C PHE A 96 -8.76 -19.29 16.58
N VAL A 97 -10.03 -19.69 16.59
CA VAL A 97 -11.11 -18.96 15.92
C VAL A 97 -11.32 -17.58 16.56
N ILE A 98 -11.48 -17.52 17.88
CA ILE A 98 -11.74 -16.27 18.59
C ILE A 98 -10.49 -15.38 18.53
N GLY A 99 -9.31 -15.93 18.81
CA GLY A 99 -8.04 -15.20 18.72
C GLY A 99 -7.78 -14.67 17.31
N GLY A 100 -8.03 -15.48 16.29
CA GLY A 100 -7.99 -15.06 14.89
C GLY A 100 -8.95 -13.90 14.62
N SER A 101 -10.20 -14.01 15.07
CA SER A 101 -11.21 -12.97 14.88
C SER A 101 -10.81 -11.66 15.57
N VAL A 102 -10.30 -11.70 16.81
CA VAL A 102 -9.80 -10.53 17.54
C VAL A 102 -8.64 -9.86 16.79
N ILE A 103 -7.67 -10.64 16.30
CA ILE A 103 -6.56 -10.10 15.50
C ILE A 103 -7.10 -9.44 14.22
N HIS A 104 -8.10 -10.03 13.55
CA HIS A 104 -8.72 -9.45 12.35
C HIS A 104 -9.39 -8.12 12.65
N ILE A 105 -10.15 -8.06 13.74
CA ILE A 105 -10.86 -6.86 14.20
C ILE A 105 -9.87 -5.75 14.53
N ILE A 106 -8.85 -6.03 15.35
CA ILE A 106 -7.81 -5.05 15.72
C ILE A 106 -7.12 -4.55 14.45
N TYR A 107 -6.73 -5.44 13.54
CA TYR A 107 -6.08 -5.04 12.30
C TYR A 107 -6.97 -4.17 11.42
N THR A 108 -8.27 -4.50 11.32
CA THR A 108 -9.26 -3.71 10.58
C THR A 108 -9.43 -2.33 11.21
N ILE A 109 -9.56 -2.24 12.54
CA ILE A 109 -9.67 -0.97 13.27
C ILE A 109 -8.41 -0.13 13.06
N CYS A 110 -7.22 -0.70 13.20
CA CYS A 110 -5.96 -0.01 12.95
C CYS A 110 -5.91 0.55 11.53
N LEU A 111 -6.32 -0.22 10.51
CA LEU A 111 -6.34 0.24 9.13
C LEU A 111 -7.34 1.38 8.94
N VAL A 112 -8.54 1.30 9.53
CA VAL A 112 -9.52 2.39 9.50
C VAL A 112 -8.99 3.65 10.17
N VAL A 113 -8.37 3.53 11.34
CA VAL A 113 -7.75 4.67 12.04
C VAL A 113 -6.64 5.28 11.19
N VAL A 114 -5.77 4.46 10.59
CA VAL A 114 -4.75 4.92 9.65
C VAL A 114 -5.39 5.69 8.51
N ALA A 115 -6.40 5.12 7.86
CA ALA A 115 -7.09 5.77 6.75
C ALA A 115 -7.71 7.11 7.16
N MET A 116 -8.36 7.18 8.33
CA MET A 116 -8.96 8.41 8.85
C MET A 116 -7.92 9.49 9.15
N ILE A 117 -6.79 9.11 9.77
CA ILE A 117 -5.67 10.03 10.02
C ILE A 117 -5.14 10.55 8.70
N THR A 118 -4.94 9.67 7.71
CA THR A 118 -4.37 10.09 6.44
C THR A 118 -5.32 10.96 5.62
N VAL A 119 -6.62 10.67 5.61
CA VAL A 119 -7.64 11.56 5.03
C VAL A 119 -7.60 12.95 5.68
N SER A 120 -7.34 13.01 6.99
CA SER A 120 -7.29 14.29 7.72
C SER A 120 -5.97 15.04 7.52
N ALA A 121 -4.88 14.33 7.24
CA ALA A 121 -3.54 14.90 7.11
C ALA A 121 -3.19 15.35 5.68
N PHE A 122 -3.83 14.78 4.66
CA PHE A 122 -3.60 15.10 3.25
C PHE A 122 -4.84 15.74 2.63
N ASP A 123 -4.64 16.53 1.57
CA ASP A 123 -5.75 17.04 0.78
C ASP A 123 -6.59 15.86 0.24
N GLY A 124 -7.92 15.94 0.38
CA GLY A 124 -8.82 14.84 0.03
C GLY A 124 -8.67 14.40 -1.43
N ASP A 125 -8.38 15.34 -2.33
CA ASP A 125 -8.13 15.07 -3.74
C ASP A 125 -6.81 14.30 -3.97
N VAL A 126 -5.78 14.61 -3.18
CA VAL A 126 -4.50 13.89 -3.18
C VAL A 126 -4.70 12.48 -2.60
N TRP A 127 -5.48 12.36 -1.54
CA TRP A 127 -5.78 11.07 -0.92
C TRP A 127 -6.50 10.12 -1.88
N ILE A 128 -7.56 10.57 -2.55
CA ILE A 128 -8.32 9.74 -3.49
C ILE A 128 -7.42 9.25 -4.64
N ARG A 129 -6.50 10.09 -5.11
CA ARG A 129 -5.55 9.74 -6.16
C ARG A 129 -4.46 8.77 -5.69
N ASP A 130 -3.99 8.95 -4.45
CA ASP A 130 -2.84 8.23 -3.93
C ASP A 130 -3.22 6.96 -3.16
N ILE A 131 -4.49 6.75 -2.80
CA ILE A 131 -4.95 5.54 -2.07
C ILE A 131 -4.75 4.26 -2.90
N ASP A 132 -4.86 4.38 -4.23
CA ASP A 132 -4.63 3.28 -5.17
C ASP A 132 -3.17 3.12 -5.57
N SER A 133 -2.37 4.17 -5.41
CA SER A 133 -0.96 4.21 -5.81
C SER A 133 0.01 3.95 -4.66
N SER A 134 -0.45 4.05 -3.41
CA SER A 134 0.38 3.91 -2.21
C SER A 134 0.59 2.44 -1.86
N PRO A 135 1.84 1.98 -1.74
CA PRO A 135 2.12 0.61 -1.33
C PRO A 135 1.68 0.38 0.11
N SER A 136 0.82 -0.62 0.36
CA SER A 136 0.54 -1.11 1.70
C SER A 136 1.74 -1.89 2.26
N PRO A 137 2.03 -1.81 3.57
CA PRO A 137 1.36 -0.98 4.56
C PRO A 137 1.82 0.49 4.50
N PHE A 138 0.94 1.40 4.92
CA PHE A 138 1.31 2.80 5.15
C PHE A 138 2.55 2.83 6.05
N PRO A 139 3.56 3.67 5.77
CA PRO A 139 4.79 3.69 6.54
C PRO A 139 4.45 3.96 8.00
N ILE A 140 4.47 2.90 8.82
CA ILE A 140 4.18 2.92 10.27
C ILE A 140 4.84 4.10 10.97
N PRO A 141 6.09 4.48 10.66
CA PRO A 141 6.70 5.54 11.43
C PRO A 141 6.18 6.94 11.05
N VAL A 142 5.56 7.15 9.86
CA VAL A 142 4.80 8.38 9.55
C VAL A 142 3.57 8.46 10.44
N LEU A 143 2.89 7.33 10.64
CA LEU A 143 1.74 7.23 11.53
C LEU A 143 2.11 7.52 12.98
N LEU A 144 3.22 6.95 13.44
CA LEU A 144 3.73 7.18 14.80
C LEU A 144 4.14 8.63 15.03
N GLY A 145 4.71 9.30 14.02
CA GLY A 145 5.02 10.73 14.08
C GLY A 145 3.77 11.61 14.25
N PHE A 146 2.65 11.21 13.65
CA PHE A 146 1.38 11.92 13.78
C PHE A 146 0.68 11.68 15.13
N ILE A 147 0.65 10.43 15.60
CA ILE A 147 -0.02 10.05 16.87
C ILE A 147 0.77 10.53 18.10
N CYS A 148 2.10 10.43 18.04
CA CYS A 148 2.99 10.82 19.14
C CYS A 148 3.98 11.90 18.65
N PRO A 149 3.58 13.19 18.65
CA PRO A 149 4.42 14.30 18.20
C PRO A 149 5.67 14.55 19.08
N GLY A 150 5.93 13.72 20.09
CA GLY A 150 7.09 13.81 20.98
C GLY A 150 8.41 13.31 20.35
N PRO A 151 9.21 12.47 21.04
CA PRO A 151 10.61 12.19 20.68
C PRO A 151 10.80 11.52 19.30
N TYR A 152 9.73 11.00 18.69
CA TYR A 152 9.77 10.38 17.36
C TYR A 152 9.91 11.40 16.23
N ALA A 153 9.46 12.65 16.42
CA ALA A 153 9.66 13.73 15.45
C ALA A 153 11.16 14.02 15.22
N TRP A 154 11.97 13.92 16.28
CA TRP A 154 13.42 14.14 16.22
C TRP A 154 14.15 13.07 15.39
N LEU A 155 13.73 11.79 15.51
CA LEU A 155 14.29 10.68 14.74
C LEU A 155 14.03 10.82 13.23
N TYR A 156 12.89 11.38 12.84
CA TYR A 156 12.54 11.60 11.44
C TYR A 156 13.35 12.71 10.79
N HIS A 157 13.51 13.84 11.48
CA HIS A 157 14.26 14.97 10.96
C HIS A 157 15.72 14.61 10.65
N ARG A 158 16.31 13.74 11.48
CA ARG A 158 17.68 13.25 11.31
C ARG A 158 17.88 12.31 10.12
N ARG A 159 16.84 11.55 9.73
CA ARG A 159 16.94 10.58 8.63
C ARG A 159 16.80 11.23 7.24
N GLY A 160 15.99 12.29 7.14
CA GLY A 160 15.84 13.08 5.92
C GLY A 160 17.12 13.81 5.50
N GLU A 161 17.91 14.29 6.48
CA GLU A 161 19.20 14.94 6.21
C GLU A 161 20.28 13.97 5.72
N GLN A 162 20.27 12.73 6.22
CA GLN A 162 21.32 11.76 5.90
C GLN A 162 21.14 11.09 4.54
N SER A 163 19.90 10.99 4.03
CA SER A 163 19.64 10.43 2.70
C SER A 163 20.12 11.33 1.56
N ASN A 164 20.23 12.65 1.79
CA ASN A 164 20.73 13.60 0.79
C ASN A 164 22.26 13.77 0.84
N ALA A 165 22.93 13.27 1.90
CA ALA A 165 24.37 13.44 2.09
C ALA A 165 25.22 12.46 1.24
N ASN A 166 24.63 11.38 0.71
CA ASN A 166 25.34 10.42 -0.13
C ASN A 166 25.03 10.54 -1.64
N GLU A 167 24.10 11.42 -2.03
CA GLU A 167 23.86 11.78 -3.45
C GLU A 167 24.63 13.05 -3.88
N THR A 168 25.73 13.39 -3.19
CA THR A 168 26.51 14.61 -3.49
C THR A 168 27.86 14.38 -4.16
N THR A 169 28.13 13.20 -4.71
CA THR A 169 29.36 12.96 -5.51
C THR A 169 29.08 12.55 -6.96
N GLU A 170 27.91 12.87 -7.50
CA GLU A 170 27.75 12.99 -8.96
C GLU A 170 27.34 14.40 -9.33
N LEU A 171 28.37 15.21 -9.59
CA LEU A 171 28.41 16.34 -10.51
C LEU A 171 27.06 17.04 -10.78
N ARG A 172 26.54 17.72 -9.76
CA ARG A 172 25.48 18.72 -9.90
C ARG A 172 26.02 19.84 -10.80
N ARG A 173 25.85 19.71 -12.12
CA ARG A 173 26.04 20.79 -13.10
C ARG A 173 25.02 21.87 -12.77
N THR A 174 25.40 22.79 -11.90
CA THR A 174 24.67 24.00 -11.61
C THR A 174 24.37 24.69 -12.94
N PRO A 175 23.10 24.91 -13.32
CA PRO A 175 22.80 25.72 -14.48
C PRO A 175 23.37 27.11 -14.21
N CYS A 176 24.42 27.46 -14.95
CA CYS A 176 25.05 28.77 -14.88
C CYS A 176 24.04 29.80 -15.37
N LEU A 177 23.36 30.48 -14.45
CA LEU A 177 22.70 31.74 -14.74
C LEU A 177 23.82 32.74 -15.06
N SER A 178 23.82 33.20 -16.30
CA SER A 178 24.81 34.11 -16.91
C SER A 178 25.07 35.37 -16.07
N PRO A 179 26.25 36.02 -16.20
CA PRO A 179 27.21 35.93 -17.29
C PRO A 179 28.60 35.49 -16.81
N CYS A 180 28.80 34.19 -16.63
CA CYS A 180 30.15 33.63 -16.54
C CYS A 180 30.46 32.95 -17.87
N ALA A 181 31.54 33.39 -18.52
CA ALA A 181 32.07 32.81 -19.74
C ALA A 181 32.63 31.41 -19.45
N CYS A 182 31.84 30.38 -19.73
CA CYS A 182 32.32 29.01 -19.71
C CYS A 182 33.14 28.73 -20.99
N PRO A 183 34.43 28.37 -20.88
CA PRO A 183 35.22 28.01 -22.04
C PRO A 183 34.73 26.66 -22.60
N SER A 184 34.47 26.65 -23.91
CA SER A 184 34.22 25.50 -24.78
C SER A 184 33.04 24.58 -24.43
N LYS A 185 31.86 24.96 -24.92
CA LYS A 185 30.78 24.01 -25.22
C LYS A 185 31.20 23.18 -26.46
N PRO A 186 31.25 21.84 -26.39
CA PRO A 186 31.47 21.03 -27.59
C PRO A 186 30.31 21.23 -28.57
N GLU A 187 30.67 21.46 -29.82
CA GLU A 187 29.79 21.79 -30.93
C GLU A 187 28.83 20.62 -31.19
N PRO A 188 27.50 20.83 -31.14
CA PRO A 188 26.55 19.79 -31.45
C PRO A 188 26.66 19.46 -32.95
N THR A 189 27.11 18.25 -33.26
CA THR A 189 27.06 17.68 -34.61
C THR A 189 25.60 17.58 -35.03
N LEU A 190 25.13 18.56 -35.78
CA LEU A 190 23.87 18.54 -36.52
C LEU A 190 23.90 17.33 -37.46
N GLN A 191 23.12 16.30 -37.14
CA GLN A 191 22.67 15.39 -38.18
C GLN A 191 21.50 16.06 -38.92
N PRO A 192 21.60 16.25 -40.26
CA PRO A 192 20.47 16.66 -41.06
C PRO A 192 19.56 15.45 -41.28
N GLY A 193 18.34 15.55 -40.74
CA GLY A 193 17.28 14.57 -40.95
C GLY A 193 15.98 15.31 -41.21
N ASP A 194 15.63 15.39 -42.49
CA ASP A 194 14.47 16.03 -43.08
C ASP A 194 13.12 15.61 -42.47
N SER A 195 12.20 16.59 -42.47
CA SER A 195 10.80 16.51 -42.97
C SER A 195 9.81 17.12 -41.97
N ASP A 196 9.33 18.35 -42.21
CA ASP A 196 8.19 18.73 -43.07
C ASP A 196 6.89 18.82 -42.23
N VAL A 197 6.53 20.03 -41.79
CA VAL A 197 5.45 20.90 -42.34
C VAL A 197 4.04 20.48 -41.95
N GLY A 198 3.36 21.36 -41.22
CA GLY A 198 1.95 21.22 -40.84
C GLY A 198 1.43 22.37 -39.99
N GLU A 199 1.62 23.59 -40.48
CA GLU A 199 1.20 24.87 -39.90
C GLU A 199 -0.33 25.08 -40.03
N LYS A 200 -1.01 25.41 -38.91
CA LYS A 200 -2.26 26.19 -38.95
C LYS A 200 -2.26 27.26 -37.86
N GLN A 201 -2.02 28.48 -38.32
CA GLN A 201 -2.25 29.75 -37.62
C GLN A 201 -3.74 30.01 -37.42
N GLY A 202 -4.07 30.71 -36.34
CA GLY A 202 -5.28 31.52 -36.26
C GLY A 202 -5.68 31.89 -34.84
N GLY A 203 -5.57 33.18 -34.51
CA GLY A 203 -6.29 33.76 -33.37
C GLY A 203 -5.40 34.44 -32.35
N ALA A 204 -5.02 35.68 -32.64
CA ALA A 204 -4.43 36.59 -31.68
C ALA A 204 -5.48 36.97 -30.63
N ASP A 205 -5.23 36.65 -29.36
CA ASP A 205 -5.80 37.41 -28.26
C ASP A 205 -4.75 37.69 -27.19
N LYS A 206 -4.57 38.99 -26.96
CA LYS A 206 -3.39 39.59 -26.32
C LYS A 206 -3.71 39.90 -24.87
N SER A 207 -3.99 38.90 -24.06
CA SER A 207 -4.02 39.05 -22.61
C SER A 207 -2.59 38.99 -22.07
N ARG A 208 -2.09 40.13 -21.55
CA ARG A 208 -0.84 40.22 -20.79
C ARG A 208 -0.94 39.32 -19.54
N SER A 209 -0.59 38.05 -19.68
CA SER A 209 -0.37 37.17 -18.55
C SER A 209 1.05 37.40 -18.02
N PHE A 210 1.16 37.70 -16.74
CA PHE A 210 2.43 37.69 -16.04
C PHE A 210 3.05 36.29 -16.22
N PRO A 211 4.36 36.17 -16.56
CA PRO A 211 5.04 34.89 -16.57
C PRO A 211 5.29 34.47 -15.12
N HIS A 212 4.22 34.15 -14.39
CA HIS A 212 4.32 33.21 -13.29
C HIS A 212 4.63 31.88 -13.94
N LYS A 213 5.93 31.68 -14.21
CA LYS A 213 6.54 30.38 -14.38
C LYS A 213 6.38 29.67 -13.05
N LEU A 214 5.15 29.25 -12.75
CA LEU A 214 4.84 28.27 -11.73
C LEU A 214 5.75 27.10 -12.07
N VAL A 215 6.80 26.96 -11.27
CA VAL A 215 7.67 25.80 -11.31
C VAL A 215 6.72 24.64 -11.01
N ARG A 216 6.27 23.98 -12.07
CA ARG A 216 5.39 22.82 -11.97
C ARG A 216 6.24 21.76 -11.29
N VAL A 217 6.05 21.60 -9.99
CA VAL A 217 6.67 20.54 -9.23
C VAL A 217 6.20 19.24 -9.89
N PRO A 218 7.11 18.44 -10.48
CA PRO A 218 6.70 17.23 -11.17
C PRO A 218 5.96 16.33 -10.21
N ASP A 219 4.84 15.79 -10.67
CA ASP A 219 4.05 14.82 -9.90
C ASP A 219 4.91 13.58 -9.59
N ALA A 220 4.63 12.88 -8.50
CA ALA A 220 5.43 11.73 -8.07
C ALA A 220 5.53 10.64 -9.17
N ALA A 221 4.49 10.51 -10.00
CA ALA A 221 4.51 9.65 -11.18
C ALA A 221 5.51 10.12 -12.26
N GLN A 222 5.62 11.44 -12.50
CA GLN A 222 6.59 12.01 -13.43
C GLN A 222 8.02 11.91 -12.89
N GLN A 223 8.22 12.07 -11.57
CA GLN A 223 9.54 11.86 -10.96
C GLN A 223 10.02 10.42 -11.14
N ARG A 224 9.14 9.42 -11.04
CA ARG A 224 9.48 8.01 -11.30
C ARG A 224 9.77 7.72 -12.77
N ALA A 225 9.13 8.43 -13.70
CA ALA A 225 9.40 8.32 -15.14
C ALA A 225 10.68 9.06 -15.59
N LEU A 226 11.11 10.07 -14.83
CA LEU A 226 12.34 10.82 -15.08
C LEU A 226 13.61 10.10 -14.61
N ILE A 227 13.48 9.01 -13.86
CA ILE A 227 14.58 8.06 -13.62
C ILE A 227 14.74 7.21 -14.89
N VAL A 228 15.16 7.86 -15.98
CA VAL A 228 15.63 7.17 -17.17
C VAL A 228 16.99 6.59 -16.82
N VAL A 229 17.00 5.27 -16.64
CA VAL A 229 18.21 4.47 -16.43
C VAL A 229 19.12 4.65 -17.65
N SER A 230 20.21 5.39 -17.50
CA SER A 230 21.30 5.38 -18.47
C SER A 230 22.00 4.02 -18.37
N PHE A 231 21.72 3.13 -19.31
CA PHE A 231 22.56 1.95 -19.51
C PHE A 231 23.82 2.40 -20.25
N ASP A 232 24.87 2.69 -19.48
CA ASP A 232 26.21 2.86 -20.04
C ASP A 232 26.73 1.45 -20.38
N GLY A 233 26.68 1.12 -21.67
CA GLY A 233 27.12 -0.17 -22.20
C GLY A 233 28.63 -0.17 -22.41
N ARG A 234 29.33 -1.14 -21.79
CA ARG A 234 30.65 -1.60 -22.21
C ARG A 234 30.53 -2.94 -22.90
#